data_AF-A0A5C7J420-F1
#
_entry.id   AF-A0A5C7J420-F1
#
_cell.length_a   1.000
_cell.length_b   1.000
_cell.length_c   1.000
_cell.angle_alpha   90.00
_cell.angle_beta   90.00
_cell.angle_gamma   90.00
#
_symmetry.space_group_name_H-M   'P 1'
#
loop_
_entity.id
_entity.type
_entity.pdbx_description
1 polymer ?
#
loop_
_entity_poly.entity_id
_entity_poly.type
_entity_poly.pdbx_seq_one_letter_code
_entity_poly.pdbx_strand_id
1 'polypeptide(L)' 'MNRVEKMPATVRLNKEEEKSIREKCIEINKILIRKERPPVRESELVHAVLKMSLQYTKVNEKGDLYLDV' A
#
# COMPACT_ATOMS: atom_id res chain seq x y z
N MET A 1 -3.23 14.24 -25.10
CA MET A 1 -3.51 13.89 -23.69
C MET A 1 -3.14 12.43 -23.48
N ASN A 2 -1.96 12.17 -22.90
CA ASN A 2 -1.53 10.79 -22.63
C ASN A 2 -2.40 10.21 -21.51
N ARG A 3 -3.24 9.21 -21.84
CA ARG A 3 -3.86 8.35 -20.84
C ARG A 3 -2.73 7.53 -20.25
N VAL A 4 -2.37 7.78 -18.99
CA VAL A 4 -1.54 6.82 -18.24
C VAL A 4 -2.41 5.58 -18.08
N GLU A 5 -2.18 4.58 -18.92
CA GLU A 5 -2.87 3.30 -18.84
C GLU A 5 -2.58 2.72 -17.45
N LYS A 6 -3.64 2.54 -16.63
CA LYS A 6 -3.56 1.75 -15.40
C LYS A 6 -3.39 0.30 -15.82
N MET A 7 -2.18 -0.09 -16.16
CA MET A 7 -1.84 -1.48 -16.38
C MET A 7 -1.90 -2.21 -15.03
N PRO A 8 -2.55 -3.38 -14.94
CA PRO A 8 -2.46 -4.21 -13.74
C PRO A 8 -1.00 -4.64 -13.55
N ALA A 9 -0.31 -3.99 -12.62
CA ALA A 9 1.02 -4.40 -12.19
C ALA A 9 0.87 -5.42 -11.06
N THR A 10 1.48 -6.59 -11.22
CA THR A 10 1.50 -7.64 -10.20
C THR A 10 2.76 -7.48 -9.35
N VAL A 11 2.57 -7.31 -8.04
CA VAL A 11 3.66 -7.40 -7.06
C VAL A 11 3.65 -8.83 -6.52
N ARG A 12 4.82 -9.48 -6.50
CA ARG A 12 4.94 -10.79 -5.84
C ARG A 12 4.99 -10.58 -4.35
N LEU A 13 4.05 -11.20 -3.65
CA LEU A 13 3.95 -11.20 -2.20
C LEU A 13 4.16 -12.62 -1.70
N ASN A 14 4.81 -12.75 -0.56
CA ASN A 14 4.86 -13.99 0.19
C ASN A 14 3.60 -14.13 1.08
N LYS A 15 3.40 -15.32 1.66
CA LYS A 15 2.20 -15.61 2.48
C LYS A 15 2.07 -14.70 3.71
N GLU A 16 3.19 -14.28 4.28
CA GLU A 16 3.18 -13.40 5.45
C GLU A 16 2.77 -11.98 5.04
N GLU A 17 3.32 -11.47 3.94
CA GLU A 17 2.96 -10.17 3.36
C GLU A 17 1.47 -10.12 2.98
N GLU A 18 0.96 -11.14 2.29
CA GLU A 18 -0.47 -11.23 1.94
C GLU A 18 -1.36 -11.21 3.19
N LYS A 19 -0.99 -11.97 4.22
CA LYS A 19 -1.72 -12.00 5.49
C LYS A 19 -1.70 -10.63 6.19
N SER A 20 -0.54 -9.99 6.28
CA SER A 20 -0.40 -8.67 6.90
C SER A 20 -1.20 -7.60 6.14
N ILE A 21 -1.20 -7.63 4.81
CA ILE A 21 -2.01 -6.74 3.97
C ILE A 21 -3.50 -6.96 4.25
N ARG A 22 -3.95 -8.21 4.30
CA ARG A 22 -5.35 -8.56 4.57
C ARG A 22 -5.81 -8.07 5.95
N GLU A 23 -5.03 -8.34 6.99
CA GLU A 23 -5.33 -7.90 8.35
C GLU A 23 -5.43 -6.36 8.43
N LYS A 24 -4.46 -5.66 7.83
CA LYS A 24 -4.47 -4.19 7.78
C LYS A 24 -5.64 -3.64 6.97
N CYS A 25 -6.01 -4.30 5.87
CA CYS A 25 -7.17 -3.92 5.04
C CYS A 25 -8.47 -4.03 5.84
N ILE A 26 -8.67 -5.11 6.60
CA ILE A 26 -9.83 -5.28 7.48
C ILE A 26 -9.87 -4.18 8.55
N GLU A 27 -8.74 -3.89 9.19
CA GLU A 27 -8.61 -2.83 10.19
C GLU A 27 -9.01 -1.46 9.62
N ILE A 28 -8.45 -1.08 8.47
CA ILE A 28 -8.73 0.20 7.81
C ILE A 28 -10.20 0.27 7.38
N ASN A 29 -10.75 -0.80 6.81
CA ASN A 29 -12.13 -0.81 6.36
C ASN A 29 -13.13 -0.64 7.51
N LYS A 30 -12.84 -1.19 8.70
CA LYS A 30 -13.64 -0.91 9.90
C LYS A 30 -13.67 0.58 10.24
N ILE A 31 -12.53 1.27 10.10
CA ILE A 31 -12.42 2.72 10.34
C ILE A 31 -13.18 3.51 9.26
N LEU A 32 -13.05 3.13 7.99
CA LEU A 32 -13.74 3.80 6.88
C LEU A 32 -15.25 3.68 7.00
N ILE A 33 -15.76 2.49 7.32
CA ILE A 33 -17.20 2.27 7.53
C ILE A 33 -17.73 3.13 8.68
N ARG A 34 -17.01 3.22 9.80
CA ARG A 34 -17.37 4.11 10.93
C ARG A 34 -17.38 5.60 10.56
N LYS A 35 -16.64 5.98 9.51
CA LYS A 35 -16.58 7.34 8.96
C LYS A 35 -17.53 7.54 7.78
N GLU A 36 -18.47 6.61 7.55
CA GLU A 36 -19.40 6.62 6.41
C GLU A 36 -18.71 6.70 5.05
N ARG A 37 -17.47 6.19 4.96
CA ARG A 37 -16.68 6.12 3.73
C ARG A 37 -16.70 4.71 3.14
N PRO A 38 -16.65 4.59 1.80
CA PRO A 38 -16.57 3.29 1.16
C PRO A 38 -15.28 2.55 1.56
N PRO A 39 -15.34 1.23 1.77
CA PRO A 39 -14.16 0.41 2.02
C PRO A 39 -13.27 0.33 0.77
N VAL A 40 -12.01 -0.03 0.98
CA VAL A 40 -11.01 -0.23 -0.08
C VAL A 40 -10.67 -1.70 -0.26
N ARG A 41 -10.23 -2.08 -1.46
CA ARG A 41 -9.69 -3.42 -1.75
C ARG A 41 -8.23 -3.53 -1.30
N GLU A 42 -7.75 -4.75 -1.12
CA GLU A 42 -6.34 -5.03 -0.77
C GLU A 42 -5.37 -4.41 -1.79
N SER A 43 -5.65 -4.56 -3.09
CA SER A 43 -4.82 -3.97 -4.15
C SER A 43 -4.80 -2.44 -4.12
N GLU A 44 -5.91 -1.81 -3.78
CA GLU A 44 -6.01 -0.36 -3.64
C GLU A 44 -5.23 0.13 -2.41
N LEU A 45 -5.32 -0.62 -1.31
CA LEU A 45 -4.54 -0.35 -0.11
C LEU A 45 -3.03 -0.44 -0.40
N VAL A 46 -2.59 -1.53 -1.04
CA VAL A 46 -1.17 -1.71 -1.40
C VAL A 46 -0.68 -0.59 -2.30
N HIS A 47 -1.46 -0.22 -3.32
CA HIS A 47 -1.10 0.88 -4.22
C HIS A 47 -1.00 2.22 -3.49
N ALA A 48 -1.95 2.52 -2.60
CA ALA A 48 -1.94 3.75 -1.81
C ALA A 48 -0.74 3.80 -0.86
N VAL A 49 -0.48 2.72 -0.12
CA VAL A 49 0.64 2.62 0.82
C VAL A 49 1.97 2.74 0.08
N LEU A 50 2.15 2.03 -1.03
CA LEU A 50 3.37 2.11 -1.86
C LEU A 50 3.62 3.55 -2.34
N LYS A 51 2.58 4.22 -2.83
CA LYS A 51 2.72 5.60 -3.30
C LYS A 51 3.12 6.56 -2.17
N MET A 52 2.57 6.39 -0.97
CA MET A 52 2.92 7.20 0.19
C MET A 52 4.34 6.89 0.67
N SER A 53 4.70 5.61 0.77
CA SER A 53 6.00 5.20 1.31
C SER A 53 7.16 5.64 0.42
N LEU A 54 7.01 5.56 -0.91
CA LEU A 54 8.05 5.98 -1.85
C LEU A 54 8.51 7.43 -1.70
N GLN A 55 7.68 8.33 -1.16
CA GLN A 55 8.06 9.73 -0.91
C GLN A 55 9.04 9.87 0.26
N TYR A 56 9.02 8.92 1.19
CA TYR A 56 9.84 8.91 2.40
C TYR A 56 10.95 7.87 2.34
N THR A 57 10.98 7.00 1.31
CA THR A 57 12.00 5.97 1.17
C THR A 57 13.37 6.59 0.94
N LYS A 58 14.30 6.31 1.86
CA LYS A 58 15.72 6.66 1.77
C LYS A 58 16.59 5.42 1.92
N VAL A 59 17.87 5.58 1.59
CA VAL A 59 18.91 4.56 1.73
C VAL A 59 19.93 5.07 2.75
N ASN A 60 20.33 4.22 3.70
CA ASN A 60 21.38 4.56 4.66
C ASN A 60 22.78 4.23 4.08
N GLU A 61 23.86 4.58 4.80
CA GLU A 61 25.24 4.32 4.36
C GLU A 61 25.56 2.82 4.17
N LYS A 62 24.78 1.93 4.77
CA LYS A 62 24.92 0.47 4.66
C LYS A 62 24.16 -0.11 3.47
N GLY A 63 23.34 0.69 2.78
CA GLY A 63 22.50 0.24 1.68
C GLY A 63 21.11 -0.25 2.11
N ASP A 64 20.72 -0.10 3.38
CA ASP A 64 19.39 -0.51 3.84
C ASP A 64 18.34 0.58 3.53
N LEU A 65 17.15 0.13 3.13
CA LEU A 65 16.00 1.00 2.92
C LEU A 65 15.31 1.33 4.24
N TYR A 66 14.94 2.60 4.42
CA TYR A 66 14.10 3.05 5.52
C TYR A 66 13.11 4.13 5.07
N LEU A 67 12.03 4.32 5.82
CA LEU A 67 11.10 5.43 5.62
C LEU A 67 11.46 6.56 6.59
N ASP A 68 11.74 7.75 6.06
CA ASP A 68 12.03 8.96 6.82
C ASP A 68 10.74 9.77 7.04
N VAL A 69 9.95 9.37 8.04
CA VAL A 69 8.63 9.93 8.37
C VAL A 69 8.64 10.80 9.62
#